data_AF-A0A8T4UFQ6-F1
#
_entry.id   AF-A0A8T4UFQ6-F1
#
_cell.length_a   1.000
_cell.length_b   1.000
_cell.length_c   1.000
_cell.angle_alpha   90.00
_cell.angle_beta   90.00
_cell.angle_gamma   90.00
#
_symmetry.space_group_name_H-M   'P 1'
#
loop_
_entity.id
_entity.type
_entity.pdbx_description
1 polymer ?
#
loop_
_entity_poly.entity_id
_entity_poly.type
_entity_poly.pdbx_seq_one_letter_code
_entity_poly.pdbx_strand_id
1 'polypeptide(L)'
;MRENELLNSSEAIEHLGIEKKEFNNYFKNSKEIKGNKIGSRFWFKKSDLDFWKELKEQRTVILTLKEYEKCFEFAIKMAYSARGSHGTGIRGARSEVQMADDFILGILAEHGIQKFIKEKFNIDVELDTEVHPDHITEQDFIGIKERNSIRPIRINVAVKASKWKNCFNIIDPLEYENPRRRSDIYIFVRVGLPSDHLFRILREHSFFKNVKDFLENSEGFKKIKELREIPIWVTGFSYHNELEKVREIPGQRFDNGYRYVKAVGQMHNSNDDWKDLVKKL
;
A
#
# COMPACT_ATOMS: atom_id res chain seq x y z
N MET A 1 27.14 1.76 22.25
CA MET A 1 26.85 1.22 20.90
C MET A 1 27.74 1.93 19.90
N ARG A 2 28.34 1.24 18.92
CA ARG A 2 29.20 1.88 17.90
C ARG A 2 28.31 2.57 16.86
N GLU A 3 28.04 3.86 17.05
CA GLU A 3 27.15 4.67 16.18
C GLU A 3 27.64 4.84 14.71
N ASN A 4 28.84 4.37 14.38
CA ASN A 4 29.50 4.59 13.08
C ASN A 4 29.82 3.31 12.30
N GLU A 5 29.17 2.18 12.60
CA GLU A 5 29.33 0.97 11.79
C GLU A 5 28.79 1.19 10.37
N LEU A 6 29.63 0.93 9.37
CA LEU A 6 29.29 1.04 7.95
C LEU A 6 29.17 -0.36 7.36
N LEU A 7 28.01 -0.63 6.76
CA LEU A 7 27.71 -1.88 6.08
C LEU A 7 27.83 -1.69 4.57
N ASN A 8 28.38 -2.68 3.86
CA ASN A 8 28.29 -2.73 2.41
C ASN A 8 26.87 -3.17 1.97
N SER A 9 26.60 -3.20 0.66
CA SER A 9 25.25 -3.53 0.16
C SER A 9 24.76 -4.93 0.56
N SER A 10 25.64 -5.94 0.59
CA SER A 10 25.25 -7.31 0.96
C SER A 10 24.92 -7.40 2.45
N GLU A 11 25.77 -6.82 3.29
CA GLU A 11 25.56 -6.75 4.74
C GLU A 11 24.29 -5.96 5.09
N ALA A 12 24.02 -4.86 4.39
CA ALA A 12 22.80 -4.08 4.58
C ALA A 12 21.53 -4.85 4.20
N ILE A 13 21.57 -5.64 3.12
CA ILE A 13 20.45 -6.51 2.70
C ILE A 13 20.17 -7.58 3.77
N GLU A 14 21.22 -8.24 4.24
CA GLU A 14 21.12 -9.27 5.28
C GLU A 14 20.59 -8.67 6.60
N HIS A 15 21.14 -7.53 7.02
CA HIS A 15 20.73 -6.81 8.23
C HIS A 15 19.24 -6.40 8.22
N LEU A 16 18.76 -5.93 7.06
CA LEU A 16 17.36 -5.55 6.89
C LEU A 16 16.42 -6.75 6.70
N GLY A 17 16.94 -7.92 6.31
CA GLY A 17 16.14 -9.12 6.06
C GLY A 17 15.14 -8.98 4.91
N ILE A 18 15.46 -8.16 3.89
CA ILE A 18 14.59 -7.91 2.72
C ILE A 18 15.21 -8.47 1.43
N GLU A 19 14.41 -8.67 0.39
CA GLU A 19 14.94 -9.15 -0.88
C GLU A 19 15.85 -8.11 -1.54
N LYS A 20 16.91 -8.59 -2.22
CA LYS A 20 17.85 -7.72 -2.97
C LYS A 20 17.15 -6.79 -3.94
N LYS A 21 16.06 -7.22 -4.58
CA LYS A 21 15.29 -6.40 -5.51
C LYS A 21 14.57 -5.25 -4.79
N GLU A 22 13.98 -5.53 -3.64
CA GLU A 22 13.33 -4.52 -2.79
C GLU A 22 14.34 -3.52 -2.25
N PHE A 23 15.47 -4.00 -1.70
CA PHE A 23 16.56 -3.13 -1.25
C PHE A 23 17.02 -2.16 -2.34
N ASN A 24 17.26 -2.67 -3.55
CA ASN A 24 17.66 -1.83 -4.68
C ASN A 24 16.59 -0.80 -5.03
N ASN A 25 15.33 -1.17 -4.97
CA ASN A 25 14.21 -0.26 -5.20
C ASN A 25 14.16 0.84 -4.12
N TYR A 26 14.23 0.47 -2.84
CA TYR A 26 14.15 1.42 -1.72
C TYR A 26 15.35 2.38 -1.67
N PHE A 27 16.54 1.88 -2.03
CA PHE A 27 17.75 2.70 -2.11
C PHE A 27 17.78 3.59 -3.36
N LYS A 28 17.53 3.02 -4.54
CA LYS A 28 17.76 3.74 -5.81
C LYS A 28 16.58 4.59 -6.23
N ASN A 29 15.35 4.10 -6.05
CA ASN A 29 14.16 4.70 -6.63
C ASN A 29 13.38 5.53 -5.62
N SER A 30 13.00 4.96 -4.46
CA SER A 30 12.24 5.73 -3.47
C SER A 30 13.11 6.60 -2.56
N LYS A 31 14.41 6.31 -2.45
CA LYS A 31 15.38 7.00 -1.58
C LYS A 31 15.06 6.88 -0.08
N GLU A 32 14.31 5.85 0.32
CA GLU A 32 14.03 5.57 1.72
C GLU A 32 15.29 5.11 2.47
N ILE A 33 16.15 4.33 1.80
CA ILE A 33 17.46 3.92 2.32
C ILE A 33 18.51 4.88 1.77
N LYS A 34 19.36 5.43 2.63
CA LYS A 34 20.43 6.36 2.25
C LYS A 34 21.79 5.67 2.32
N GLY A 35 22.58 5.82 1.27
CA GLY A 35 23.91 5.23 1.16
C GLY A 35 24.92 6.25 0.65
N ASN A 36 26.15 6.16 1.13
CA ASN A 36 27.27 7.01 0.72
C ASN A 36 28.19 6.22 -0.21
N LYS A 37 28.59 6.84 -1.32
CA LYS A 37 29.55 6.23 -2.23
C LYS A 37 30.97 6.49 -1.73
N ILE A 38 31.72 5.42 -1.42
CA ILE A 38 33.12 5.50 -1.02
C ILE A 38 33.91 4.66 -2.04
N GLY A 39 34.65 5.34 -2.92
CA GLY A 39 35.25 4.73 -4.10
C GLY A 39 34.20 4.22 -5.09
N SER A 40 34.26 2.94 -5.44
CA SER A 40 33.32 2.27 -6.35
C SER A 40 32.12 1.63 -5.65
N ARG A 41 32.12 1.57 -4.31
CA ARG A 41 31.11 0.84 -3.51
C ARG A 41 30.21 1.79 -2.72
N PHE A 42 28.98 1.36 -2.47
CA PHE A 42 28.06 2.03 -1.57
C PHE A 42 28.15 1.44 -0.16
N TRP A 43 28.17 2.34 0.81
CA TRP A 43 28.20 2.03 2.24
C TRP A 43 27.01 2.69 2.95
N PHE A 44 26.47 1.98 3.92
CA PHE A 44 25.24 2.33 4.62
C PHE A 44 25.54 2.39 6.10
N LYS A 45 25.14 3.47 6.78
CA LYS A 45 25.27 3.55 8.23
C LYS A 45 24.28 2.59 8.86
N LYS A 46 24.77 1.71 9.74
CA LYS A 46 23.91 0.74 10.42
C LYS A 46 22.79 1.41 11.22
N SER A 47 23.07 2.54 11.87
CA SER A 47 22.09 3.34 12.60
C SER A 47 20.95 3.87 11.72
N ASP A 48 21.24 4.31 10.49
CA ASP A 48 20.21 4.75 9.54
C ASP A 48 19.32 3.56 9.10
N LEU A 49 19.92 2.37 8.93
CA LEU A 49 19.19 1.14 8.59
C LEU A 49 18.33 0.65 9.75
N ASP A 50 18.84 0.71 10.99
CA ASP A 50 18.12 0.38 12.22
C ASP A 50 16.90 1.30 12.37
N PHE A 51 17.08 2.61 12.19
CA PHE A 51 15.99 3.58 12.22
C PHE A 51 14.94 3.31 11.13
N TRP A 52 15.37 3.02 9.90
CA TRP A 52 14.44 2.69 8.81
C TRP A 52 13.64 1.42 9.12
N LYS A 53 14.29 0.39 9.67
CA LYS A 53 13.66 -0.89 10.03
C LYS A 53 12.64 -0.69 11.14
N GLU A 54 13.02 0.03 12.21
CA GLU A 54 12.12 0.37 13.30
C GLU A 54 10.91 1.18 12.80
N LEU A 55 11.14 2.18 11.94
CA LEU A 55 10.06 2.96 11.36
C LEU A 55 9.11 2.09 10.54
N LYS A 56 9.63 1.18 9.70
CA LYS A 56 8.82 0.22 8.96
C LYS A 56 7.99 -0.67 9.88
N GLU A 57 8.57 -1.20 10.95
CA GLU A 57 7.86 -2.03 11.93
C GLU A 57 6.77 -1.23 12.65
N GLN A 58 7.07 -0.03 13.13
CA GLN A 58 6.12 0.85 13.79
C GLN A 58 4.97 1.32 12.87
N ARG A 59 5.18 1.31 11.55
CA ARG A 59 4.22 1.73 10.52
C ARG A 59 3.52 0.56 9.82
N THR A 60 3.79 -0.67 10.26
CA THR A 60 3.13 -1.86 9.72
C THR A 60 2.07 -2.32 10.70
N VAL A 61 0.82 -2.42 10.24
CA VAL A 61 -0.25 -3.13 10.96
C VAL A 61 -0.50 -4.48 10.30
N ILE A 62 -0.97 -5.43 11.09
CA ILE A 62 -1.27 -6.77 10.60
C ILE A 62 -2.78 -6.94 10.50
N LEU A 63 -3.29 -7.21 9.30
CA LEU A 63 -4.67 -7.67 9.12
C LEU A 63 -4.73 -9.18 9.19
N THR A 64 -5.67 -9.68 9.98
CA THR A 64 -6.00 -11.09 10.12
C THR A 64 -6.72 -11.62 8.90
N LEU A 65 -6.77 -12.95 8.73
CA LEU A 65 -7.56 -13.57 7.67
C LEU A 65 -9.05 -13.18 7.72
N LYS A 66 -9.62 -12.98 8.92
CA LYS A 66 -11.02 -12.54 9.10
C LYS A 66 -11.25 -11.10 8.62
N GLU A 67 -10.29 -10.21 8.86
CA GLU A 67 -10.34 -8.84 8.31
C GLU A 67 -10.19 -8.89 6.77
N TYR A 68 -9.29 -9.71 6.25
CA TYR A 68 -9.15 -9.94 4.82
C TYR A 68 -10.43 -10.50 4.18
N GLU A 69 -11.12 -11.45 4.81
CA GLU A 69 -12.37 -12.02 4.31
C GLU A 69 -13.46 -10.96 4.14
N LYS A 70 -13.61 -10.04 5.10
CA LYS A 70 -14.54 -8.90 4.99
C LYS A 70 -14.16 -7.99 3.82
N CYS A 71 -12.88 -7.67 3.67
CA CYS A 71 -12.39 -6.84 2.56
C CYS A 71 -12.63 -7.54 1.22
N PHE A 72 -12.43 -8.85 1.17
CA PHE A 72 -12.66 -9.69 0.00
C PHE A 72 -14.13 -9.71 -0.39
N GLU A 73 -15.04 -9.96 0.55
CA GLU A 73 -16.49 -9.95 0.31
C GLU A 73 -16.94 -8.60 -0.27
N PHE A 74 -16.50 -7.49 0.33
CA PHE A 74 -16.82 -6.15 -0.14
C PHE A 74 -16.29 -5.88 -1.55
N ALA A 75 -15.03 -6.24 -1.82
CA ALA A 75 -14.41 -6.10 -3.13
C ALA A 75 -15.15 -6.89 -4.23
N ILE A 76 -15.60 -8.11 -3.93
CA ILE A 76 -16.39 -8.92 -4.87
C ILE A 76 -17.73 -8.26 -5.14
N LYS A 77 -18.44 -7.76 -4.11
CA LYS A 77 -19.69 -7.01 -4.31
C LYS A 77 -19.47 -5.78 -5.20
N MET A 78 -18.36 -5.06 -5.02
CA MET A 78 -17.98 -3.93 -5.86
C MET A 78 -17.70 -4.35 -7.32
N ALA A 79 -16.92 -5.42 -7.53
CA ALA A 79 -16.59 -5.93 -8.86
C ALA A 79 -17.83 -6.39 -9.64
N TYR A 80 -18.85 -6.93 -8.96
CA TYR A 80 -20.10 -7.38 -9.57
C TYR A 80 -21.22 -6.32 -9.58
N SER A 81 -20.97 -5.13 -9.04
CA SER A 81 -21.89 -3.99 -9.20
C SER A 81 -21.81 -3.43 -10.63
N ALA A 82 -22.83 -2.68 -11.07
CA ALA A 82 -22.92 -2.10 -12.43
C ALA A 82 -21.76 -1.19 -12.86
N ARG A 83 -20.78 -0.93 -11.97
CA ARG A 83 -19.52 -0.25 -12.29
C ARG A 83 -18.42 -1.16 -12.78
N GLY A 84 -18.46 -2.44 -12.44
CA GLY A 84 -17.44 -3.37 -12.92
C GLY A 84 -17.54 -3.67 -14.41
N SER A 85 -18.71 -3.41 -14.99
CA SER A 85 -18.99 -3.53 -16.42
C SER A 85 -18.61 -2.29 -17.25
N HIS A 86 -18.27 -1.15 -16.64
CA HIS A 86 -17.91 0.08 -17.36
C HIS A 86 -16.39 0.29 -17.42
N GLY A 87 -15.71 -0.60 -18.14
CA GLY A 87 -14.29 -0.45 -18.45
C GLY A 87 -14.03 0.76 -19.35
N THR A 88 -13.72 1.93 -18.78
CA THR A 88 -13.23 3.10 -19.53
C THR A 88 -11.70 3.05 -19.68
N GLY A 89 -11.17 1.93 -20.16
CA GLY A 89 -9.74 1.72 -20.37
C GLY A 89 -9.44 1.11 -21.74
N ILE A 90 -8.57 1.78 -22.49
CA ILE A 90 -8.19 1.55 -23.91
C ILE A 90 -7.52 0.17 -24.19
N ARG A 91 -7.51 -0.77 -23.23
CA ARG A 91 -6.90 -2.13 -23.36
C ARG A 91 -7.88 -3.31 -23.22
N GLY A 92 -9.16 -3.09 -23.48
CA GLY A 92 -10.21 -4.10 -23.28
C GLY A 92 -10.77 -4.08 -21.86
N ALA A 93 -11.97 -4.61 -21.69
CA ALA A 93 -12.58 -4.74 -20.37
C ALA A 93 -11.66 -5.57 -19.44
N ARG A 94 -11.39 -5.05 -18.23
CA ARG A 94 -10.71 -5.84 -17.20
C ARG A 94 -11.58 -7.05 -16.86
N SER A 95 -10.98 -8.20 -16.60
CA SER A 95 -11.73 -9.32 -16.03
C SER A 95 -12.22 -8.98 -14.63
N GLU A 96 -13.31 -9.61 -14.21
CA GLU A 96 -13.89 -9.49 -12.87
C GLU A 96 -12.86 -9.83 -11.79
N VAL A 97 -11.99 -10.81 -12.07
CA VAL A 97 -10.89 -11.20 -11.18
C VAL A 97 -9.86 -10.08 -11.04
N GLN A 98 -9.43 -9.47 -12.15
CA GLN A 98 -8.46 -8.38 -12.09
C GLN A 98 -9.05 -7.16 -11.37
N MET A 99 -10.34 -6.90 -11.58
CA MET A 99 -11.03 -5.82 -10.91
C MET A 99 -11.19 -6.07 -9.41
N ALA A 100 -11.58 -7.29 -9.03
CA ALA A 100 -11.65 -7.70 -7.64
C ALA A 100 -10.30 -7.56 -6.96
N ASP A 101 -9.20 -8.00 -7.59
CA ASP A 101 -7.84 -7.84 -7.05
C ASP A 101 -7.48 -6.37 -6.78
N ASP A 102 -7.81 -5.46 -7.71
CA ASP A 102 -7.56 -4.03 -7.52
C ASP A 102 -8.41 -3.45 -6.37
N PHE A 103 -9.68 -3.84 -6.24
CA PHE A 103 -10.54 -3.43 -5.13
C PHE A 103 -10.08 -4.01 -3.79
N ILE A 104 -9.72 -5.30 -3.73
CA ILE A 104 -9.17 -5.96 -2.54
C ILE A 104 -7.95 -5.17 -2.06
N LEU A 105 -7.05 -4.80 -2.97
CA LEU A 105 -5.85 -4.04 -2.62
C LEU A 105 -6.19 -2.67 -2.00
N GLY A 106 -7.15 -1.94 -2.60
CA GLY A 106 -7.62 -0.65 -2.09
C GLY A 106 -8.25 -0.76 -0.71
N ILE A 107 -9.24 -1.64 -0.56
CA ILE A 107 -10.00 -1.83 0.69
C ILE A 107 -9.08 -2.31 1.83
N LEU A 108 -8.11 -3.17 1.55
CA LEU A 108 -7.12 -3.59 2.54
C LEU A 108 -6.24 -2.42 3.01
N ALA A 109 -5.87 -1.51 2.11
CA ALA A 109 -5.10 -0.33 2.49
C ALA A 109 -5.92 0.62 3.36
N GLU A 110 -7.19 0.84 3.03
CA GLU A 110 -8.14 1.65 3.81
C GLU A 110 -8.37 1.07 5.21
N HIS A 111 -8.63 -0.23 5.32
CA HIS A 111 -8.76 -0.92 6.60
C HIS A 111 -7.45 -0.88 7.41
N GLY A 112 -6.31 -1.03 6.74
CA GLY A 112 -5.01 -0.94 7.38
C GLY A 112 -4.72 0.46 7.93
N ILE A 113 -5.07 1.54 7.20
CA ILE A 113 -4.88 2.90 7.72
C ILE A 113 -5.84 3.22 8.86
N GLN A 114 -7.09 2.76 8.80
CA GLN A 114 -8.04 2.86 9.91
C GLN A 114 -7.47 2.20 11.17
N LYS A 115 -7.00 0.96 11.04
CA LYS A 115 -6.38 0.21 12.15
C LYS A 115 -5.14 0.92 12.69
N PHE A 116 -4.26 1.41 11.81
CA PHE A 116 -3.06 2.16 12.20
C PHE A 116 -3.41 3.42 13.00
N ILE A 117 -4.36 4.23 12.51
CA ILE A 117 -4.76 5.47 13.19
C ILE A 117 -5.38 5.16 14.56
N LYS A 118 -6.20 4.11 14.64
CA LYS A 118 -6.79 3.65 15.90
C LYS A 118 -5.73 3.19 16.90
N GLU A 119 -4.83 2.31 16.50
CA GLU A 119 -3.82 1.73 17.40
C GLU A 119 -2.77 2.76 17.85
N LYS A 120 -2.38 3.70 16.97
CA LYS A 120 -1.31 4.67 17.26
C LYS A 120 -1.79 5.98 17.88
N PHE A 121 -2.98 6.44 17.50
CA PHE A 121 -3.48 7.76 17.91
C PHE A 121 -4.82 7.68 18.63
N ASN A 122 -5.38 6.48 18.84
CA ASN A 122 -6.67 6.26 19.49
C ASN A 122 -7.83 7.02 18.83
N ILE A 123 -7.77 7.15 17.49
CA ILE A 123 -8.79 7.82 16.69
C ILE A 123 -9.49 6.80 15.80
N ASP A 124 -10.81 6.85 15.82
CA ASP A 124 -11.68 5.89 15.16
C ASP A 124 -12.22 6.53 13.89
N VAL A 125 -11.51 6.29 12.78
CA VAL A 125 -11.90 6.81 11.46
C VAL A 125 -12.99 5.92 10.89
N GLU A 126 -14.07 6.51 10.42
CA GLU A 126 -15.10 5.81 9.66
C GLU A 126 -14.77 5.82 8.18
N LEU A 127 -14.85 4.64 7.55
CA LEU A 127 -14.67 4.41 6.12
C LEU A 127 -16.04 4.23 5.46
N ASP A 128 -16.13 4.47 4.15
CA ASP A 128 -17.29 4.06 3.38
C ASP A 128 -17.25 2.55 3.13
N THR A 129 -18.08 1.79 3.85
CA THR A 129 -18.19 0.34 3.71
C THR A 129 -19.43 -0.09 2.92
N GLU A 130 -20.11 0.84 2.27
CA GLU A 130 -21.31 0.57 1.49
C GLU A 130 -21.01 0.51 -0.02
N VAL A 131 -21.71 -0.39 -0.71
CA VAL A 131 -21.61 -0.48 -2.16
C VAL A 131 -22.60 0.51 -2.75
N HIS A 132 -22.09 1.48 -3.49
CA HIS A 132 -22.89 2.52 -4.15
C HIS A 132 -22.89 2.30 -5.67
N PRO A 133 -23.90 1.63 -6.24
CA PRO A 133 -23.96 1.36 -7.68
C PRO A 133 -24.03 2.65 -8.51
N ASP A 134 -24.68 3.69 -7.97
CA ASP A 134 -25.09 4.87 -8.72
C ASP A 134 -24.17 6.11 -8.53
N HIS A 135 -23.31 6.16 -7.50
CA HIS A 135 -22.50 7.35 -7.19
C HIS A 135 -21.09 7.01 -6.70
N ILE A 136 -20.08 7.79 -7.14
CA ILE A 136 -18.65 7.54 -6.85
C ILE A 136 -18.40 8.01 -5.44
N THR A 137 -17.85 7.16 -4.58
CA THR A 137 -17.37 7.58 -3.27
C THR A 137 -16.29 8.63 -3.47
N GLU A 138 -16.55 9.83 -2.97
CA GLU A 138 -15.68 10.98 -3.25
C GLU A 138 -14.38 10.93 -2.45
N GLN A 139 -14.41 10.38 -1.23
CA GLN A 139 -13.29 10.33 -0.28
C GLN A 139 -13.32 9.03 0.53
N ASP A 140 -12.15 8.57 0.96
CA ASP A 140 -12.04 7.28 1.65
C ASP A 140 -12.41 7.38 3.14
N PHE A 141 -12.26 8.57 3.75
CA PHE A 141 -12.65 8.83 5.13
C PHE A 141 -13.95 9.64 5.16
N ILE A 142 -14.99 9.09 5.79
CA ILE A 142 -16.31 9.73 5.86
C ILE A 142 -16.55 10.45 7.19
N GLY A 143 -15.81 10.10 8.25
CA GLY A 143 -15.95 10.74 9.55
C GLY A 143 -14.99 10.23 10.61
N ILE A 144 -15.07 10.82 11.80
CA ILE A 144 -14.44 10.31 13.02
C ILE A 144 -15.53 9.94 14.00
N LYS A 145 -15.51 8.70 14.50
CA LYS A 145 -16.42 8.26 15.56
C LYS A 145 -15.98 8.87 16.89
N GLU A 146 -16.87 9.68 17.43
CA GLU A 146 -16.86 10.15 18.81
C GLU A 146 -17.96 9.41 19.57
N ARG A 147 -17.89 9.38 20.92
CA ARG A 147 -18.69 8.48 21.78
C ARG A 147 -20.15 8.27 21.34
N ASN A 148 -20.85 9.34 20.96
CA ASN A 148 -22.26 9.31 20.57
C ASN A 148 -22.53 9.95 19.19
N SER A 149 -21.51 10.26 18.39
CA SER A 149 -21.68 11.00 17.13
C SER A 149 -20.54 10.76 16.15
N ILE A 150 -20.81 10.95 14.86
CA ILE A 150 -19.78 10.98 13.83
C ILE A 150 -19.48 12.45 13.53
N ARG A 151 -18.24 12.87 13.78
CA ARG A 151 -17.77 14.20 13.37
C ARG A 151 -17.30 14.14 11.91
N PRO A 152 -17.68 15.10 11.05
CA PRO A 152 -17.16 15.15 9.69
C PRO A 152 -15.64 15.38 9.67
N ILE A 153 -15.00 14.81 8.65
CA ILE A 153 -13.59 15.07 8.36
C ILE A 153 -13.44 16.50 7.82
N ARG A 154 -12.38 17.21 8.25
CA ARG A 154 -12.12 18.60 7.82
C ARG A 154 -11.24 18.73 6.58
N ILE A 155 -10.58 17.64 6.19
CA ILE A 155 -9.64 17.58 5.06
C ILE A 155 -9.93 16.36 4.18
N ASN A 156 -9.90 16.52 2.88
CA ASN A 156 -10.12 15.40 1.97
C ASN A 156 -8.89 14.47 1.95
N VAL A 157 -9.09 13.18 2.18
CA VAL A 157 -8.03 12.16 2.25
C VAL A 157 -8.26 11.08 1.21
N ALA A 158 -7.23 10.80 0.41
CA ALA A 158 -7.17 9.64 -0.47
C ALA A 158 -6.08 8.67 0.00
N VAL A 159 -6.39 7.37 -0.01
CA VAL A 159 -5.52 6.25 0.34
C VAL A 159 -5.15 5.54 -0.96
N LYS A 160 -3.85 5.40 -1.19
CA LYS A 160 -3.30 4.73 -2.36
C LYS A 160 -2.60 3.46 -1.97
N ALA A 161 -3.13 2.35 -2.50
CA ALA A 161 -2.61 1.02 -2.25
C ALA A 161 -1.61 0.60 -3.33
N SER A 162 -0.60 -0.16 -2.92
CA SER A 162 0.34 -0.77 -3.85
C SER A 162 1.04 -1.99 -3.26
N LYS A 163 1.76 -2.73 -4.12
CA LYS A 163 2.60 -3.84 -3.69
C LYS A 163 3.87 -3.30 -3.03
N TRP A 164 4.48 -4.08 -2.12
CA TRP A 164 5.66 -3.69 -1.35
C TRP A 164 6.82 -3.11 -2.19
N LYS A 165 7.10 -3.72 -3.34
CA LYS A 165 8.17 -3.27 -4.25
C LYS A 165 8.01 -1.84 -4.82
N ASN A 166 6.82 -1.24 -4.76
CA ASN A 166 6.53 0.04 -5.43
C ASN A 166 7.08 1.22 -4.64
N CYS A 167 7.75 2.14 -5.35
CA CYS A 167 8.57 3.21 -4.77
C CYS A 167 7.95 4.61 -4.83
N PHE A 168 6.78 4.72 -5.46
CA PHE A 168 6.14 5.99 -5.76
C PHE A 168 4.66 5.90 -5.43
N ASN A 169 4.15 6.94 -4.78
CA ASN A 169 2.73 7.24 -4.80
C ASN A 169 2.42 7.85 -6.17
N ILE A 170 1.45 7.30 -6.91
CA ILE A 170 1.12 7.71 -8.28
C ILE A 170 -0.37 8.03 -8.34
N ILE A 171 -0.68 9.29 -8.66
CA ILE A 171 -2.05 9.81 -8.76
C ILE A 171 -2.39 10.09 -10.22
N ASP A 172 -3.58 9.66 -10.63
CA ASP A 172 -4.12 9.93 -11.97
C ASP A 172 -4.53 11.41 -12.11
N PRO A 173 -4.33 12.05 -13.28
CA PRO A 173 -4.72 13.43 -13.49
C PRO A 173 -6.20 13.70 -13.19
N LEU A 174 -7.11 12.76 -13.49
CA LEU A 174 -8.53 12.93 -13.20
C LEU A 174 -8.81 13.03 -11.70
N GLU A 175 -8.03 12.36 -10.87
CA GLU A 175 -8.17 12.42 -9.42
C GLU A 175 -7.51 13.67 -8.83
N TYR A 176 -6.38 14.09 -9.38
CA TYR A 176 -5.66 15.26 -8.90
C TYR A 176 -6.34 16.58 -9.32
N GLU A 177 -6.78 16.67 -10.57
CA GLU A 177 -7.22 17.94 -11.17
C GLU A 177 -8.72 18.20 -11.03
N ASN A 178 -9.54 17.15 -10.83
CA ASN A 178 -10.98 17.31 -10.69
C ASN A 178 -11.33 17.81 -9.27
N PRO A 179 -11.94 18.99 -9.10
CA PRO A 179 -12.27 19.54 -7.78
C PRO A 179 -13.15 18.64 -6.90
N ARG A 180 -13.96 17.75 -7.48
CA ARG A 180 -14.81 16.80 -6.72
C ARG A 180 -14.07 15.55 -6.24
N ARG A 181 -12.94 15.22 -6.86
CA ARG A 181 -12.14 14.02 -6.54
C ARG A 181 -10.82 14.35 -5.87
N ARG A 182 -10.42 15.62 -5.92
CA ARG A 182 -9.17 16.10 -5.35
C ARG A 182 -9.18 15.94 -3.85
N SER A 183 -8.13 15.29 -3.35
CA SER A 183 -7.85 15.20 -1.93
C SER A 183 -6.79 16.21 -1.53
N ASP A 184 -6.89 16.73 -0.31
CA ASP A 184 -5.88 17.60 0.27
C ASP A 184 -4.62 16.81 0.61
N ILE A 185 -4.80 15.52 0.94
CA ILE A 185 -3.75 14.61 1.39
C ILE A 185 -3.89 13.26 0.71
N TYR A 186 -2.75 12.71 0.31
CA TYR A 186 -2.62 11.39 -0.28
C TYR A 186 -1.74 10.51 0.60
N ILE A 187 -2.34 9.51 1.25
CA ILE A 187 -1.65 8.50 2.05
C ILE A 187 -1.23 7.35 1.13
N PHE A 188 0.02 6.90 1.23
CA PHE A 188 0.49 5.75 0.45
C PHE A 188 0.74 4.55 1.33
N VAL A 189 0.19 3.41 0.91
CA VAL A 189 0.17 2.17 1.68
C VAL A 189 0.66 1.02 0.81
N ARG A 190 1.61 0.26 1.35
CA ARG A 190 2.14 -0.97 0.75
C ARG A 190 1.45 -2.18 1.39
N VAL A 191 0.68 -2.89 0.60
CA VAL A 191 -0.08 -4.08 1.00
C VAL A 191 0.75 -5.33 0.71
N GLY A 192 0.99 -6.14 1.73
CA GLY A 192 1.76 -7.38 1.66
C GLY A 192 0.96 -8.58 1.20
N LEU A 193 -0.05 -8.35 0.35
CA LEU A 193 -0.89 -9.40 -0.19
C LEU A 193 -0.11 -10.18 -1.27
N PRO A 194 0.12 -11.49 -1.10
CA PRO A 194 0.80 -12.29 -2.10
C PRO A 194 0.01 -12.31 -3.41
N SER A 195 0.69 -12.29 -4.56
CA SER A 195 0.01 -12.33 -5.87
C SER A 195 -0.77 -13.62 -6.15
N ASP A 196 -0.57 -14.66 -5.34
CA ASP A 196 -1.27 -15.94 -5.41
C ASP A 196 -2.32 -16.10 -4.29
N HIS A 197 -2.73 -15.01 -3.62
CA HIS A 197 -3.63 -15.05 -2.46
C HIS A 197 -4.93 -15.83 -2.68
N LEU A 198 -5.56 -15.75 -3.87
CA LEU A 198 -6.75 -16.54 -4.20
C LEU A 198 -6.50 -18.05 -4.10
N PHE A 199 -5.34 -18.52 -4.58
CA PHE A 199 -4.95 -19.93 -4.44
C PHE A 199 -4.66 -20.31 -3.00
N ARG A 200 -4.21 -19.36 -2.17
CA ARG A 200 -3.94 -19.60 -0.76
C ARG A 200 -5.21 -19.76 0.07
N ILE A 201 -6.25 -18.97 -0.21
CA ILE A 201 -7.54 -19.07 0.49
C ILE A 201 -8.34 -20.28 0.01
N LEU A 202 -8.22 -20.65 -1.27
CA LEU A 202 -8.84 -21.85 -1.84
C LEU A 202 -7.97 -23.09 -1.69
N ARG A 203 -6.85 -23.02 -0.96
CA ARG A 203 -5.87 -24.09 -0.84
C ARG A 203 -6.49 -25.41 -0.38
N GLU A 204 -7.43 -25.34 0.56
CA GLU A 204 -8.12 -26.52 1.12
C GLU A 204 -9.42 -26.87 0.36
N HIS A 205 -9.79 -26.10 -0.66
CA HIS A 205 -10.99 -26.37 -1.44
C HIS A 205 -10.78 -27.61 -2.33
N SER A 206 -11.82 -28.43 -2.49
CA SER A 206 -11.77 -29.69 -3.23
C SER A 206 -11.23 -29.54 -4.66
N PHE A 207 -11.55 -28.42 -5.31
CA PHE A 207 -11.08 -28.08 -6.66
C PHE A 207 -9.54 -27.98 -6.77
N PHE A 208 -8.85 -27.66 -5.68
CA PHE A 208 -7.39 -27.48 -5.66
C PHE A 208 -6.64 -28.63 -4.98
N LYS A 209 -7.34 -29.57 -4.34
CA LYS A 209 -6.72 -30.65 -3.55
C LYS A 209 -5.66 -31.42 -4.34
N ASN A 210 -5.99 -31.90 -5.54
CA ASN A 210 -5.06 -32.67 -6.37
C ASN A 210 -3.81 -31.86 -6.76
N VAL A 211 -4.00 -30.57 -7.09
CA VAL A 211 -2.89 -29.68 -7.47
C VAL A 211 -2.02 -29.36 -6.26
N LYS A 212 -2.63 -29.08 -5.11
CA LYS A 212 -1.93 -28.87 -3.84
C LYS A 212 -1.08 -30.10 -3.49
N ASP A 213 -1.69 -31.29 -3.48
CA ASP A 213 -1.01 -32.54 -3.12
C ASP A 213 0.16 -32.82 -4.08
N PHE A 214 -0.02 -32.58 -5.39
CA PHE A 214 1.08 -32.66 -6.36
C PHE A 214 2.22 -31.68 -6.05
N LEU A 215 1.90 -30.39 -5.82
CA LEU A 215 2.90 -29.36 -5.54
C LEU A 215 3.61 -29.56 -4.20
N GLU A 216 2.97 -30.18 -3.22
CA GLU A 216 3.57 -30.49 -1.93
C GLU A 216 4.60 -31.61 -2.00
N ASN A 217 4.34 -32.59 -2.87
CA ASN A 217 5.19 -33.77 -3.08
C ASN A 217 6.24 -33.60 -4.20
N SER A 218 6.14 -32.53 -5.00
CA SER A 218 7.07 -32.29 -6.10
C SER A 218 8.24 -31.39 -5.69
N GLU A 219 9.46 -31.88 -5.83
CA GLU A 219 10.67 -31.09 -5.64
C GLU A 219 10.84 -30.03 -6.74
N GLY A 220 11.35 -28.85 -6.39
CA GLY A 220 11.60 -27.75 -7.32
C GLY A 220 10.38 -26.89 -7.69
N PHE A 221 9.15 -27.31 -7.34
CA PHE A 221 7.94 -26.52 -7.58
C PHE A 221 7.63 -25.54 -6.43
N LYS A 222 7.06 -24.39 -6.79
CA LYS A 222 6.58 -23.42 -5.78
C LYS A 222 5.34 -23.98 -5.08
N LYS A 223 5.40 -24.05 -3.75
CA LYS A 223 4.28 -24.50 -2.91
C LYS A 223 3.24 -23.39 -2.72
N ILE A 224 1.97 -23.76 -2.71
CA ILE A 224 0.87 -22.87 -2.29
C ILE A 224 0.93 -22.75 -0.76
N LYS A 225 1.49 -21.64 -0.28
CA LYS A 225 1.59 -21.37 1.16
C LYS A 225 0.22 -20.97 1.71
N GLU A 226 0.01 -21.20 2.99
CA GLU A 226 -1.15 -20.67 3.71
C GLU A 226 -1.12 -19.13 3.73
N LEU A 227 -2.30 -18.50 3.73
CA LEU A 227 -2.46 -17.08 3.98
C LEU A 227 -3.03 -16.91 5.39
N ARG A 228 -2.23 -16.38 6.31
CA ARG A 228 -2.64 -16.16 7.71
C ARG A 228 -2.89 -14.70 8.03
N GLU A 229 -1.99 -13.87 7.55
CA GLU A 229 -1.90 -12.46 7.89
C GLU A 229 -1.47 -11.66 6.66
N ILE A 230 -1.98 -10.43 6.57
CA ILE A 230 -1.68 -9.49 5.51
C ILE A 230 -1.06 -8.27 6.16
N PRO A 231 0.28 -8.09 6.05
CA PRO A 231 0.92 -6.92 6.61
C PRO A 231 0.65 -5.69 5.73
N ILE A 232 0.19 -4.62 6.35
CA ILE A 232 -0.13 -3.35 5.71
C ILE A 232 0.85 -2.30 6.21
N TRP A 233 1.73 -1.84 5.33
CA TRP A 233 2.75 -0.86 5.66
C TRP A 233 2.30 0.54 5.22
N VAL A 234 1.97 1.39 6.19
CA VAL A 234 1.62 2.79 5.98
C VAL A 234 2.91 3.58 5.77
N THR A 235 3.27 3.84 4.51
CA THR A 235 4.60 4.36 4.17
C THR A 235 4.78 5.86 4.40
N GLY A 236 3.67 6.60 4.48
CA GLY A 236 3.67 8.05 4.67
C GLY A 236 2.52 8.71 3.93
N PHE A 237 2.53 10.05 3.92
CA PHE A 237 1.57 10.86 3.18
C PHE A 237 2.22 12.05 2.50
N SER A 238 1.49 12.69 1.58
CA SER A 238 1.89 13.95 0.95
C SER A 238 0.69 14.87 0.81
N TYR A 239 0.93 16.16 0.96
CA TYR A 239 -0.06 17.16 0.62
C TYR A 239 -0.21 17.24 -0.90
N HIS A 240 -1.39 17.67 -1.34
CA HIS A 240 -1.74 17.81 -2.75
C HIS A 240 -0.67 18.58 -3.57
N ASN A 241 -0.17 19.68 -3.03
CA ASN A 241 0.82 20.54 -3.69
C ASN A 241 2.25 20.00 -3.68
N GLU A 242 2.52 18.87 -3.03
CA GLU A 242 3.85 18.25 -2.97
C GLU A 242 4.08 17.19 -4.05
N LEU A 243 3.03 16.81 -4.77
CA LEU A 243 3.08 15.84 -5.86
C LEU A 243 3.67 16.48 -7.13
N GLU A 244 4.54 15.75 -7.80
CA GLU A 244 5.27 16.21 -8.98
C GLU A 244 4.61 15.70 -10.25
N LYS A 245 4.31 16.61 -11.19
CA LYS A 245 3.79 16.26 -12.51
C LYS A 245 4.90 15.73 -13.40
N VAL A 246 4.89 14.43 -13.69
CA VAL A 246 5.92 13.75 -14.47
C VAL A 246 5.32 12.89 -15.60
N ARG A 247 6.12 12.61 -16.63
CA ARG A 247 5.74 11.72 -17.75
C ARG A 247 6.27 10.29 -17.60
N GLU A 248 7.18 10.09 -16.65
CA GLU A 248 7.78 8.80 -16.35
C GLU A 248 8.31 8.76 -14.92
N ILE A 249 8.50 7.54 -14.44
CA ILE A 249 9.26 7.20 -13.23
C ILE A 249 10.27 6.12 -13.62
N PRO A 250 11.29 5.82 -12.79
CA PRO A 250 12.25 4.76 -13.08
C PRO A 250 11.59 3.43 -13.48
N GLY A 251 11.83 2.98 -14.70
CA GLY A 251 11.31 1.71 -15.24
C GLY A 251 9.87 1.76 -15.77
N GLN A 252 9.20 2.93 -15.80
CA GLN A 252 7.84 3.05 -16.31
C GLN A 252 7.59 4.44 -16.93
N ARG A 253 7.30 4.46 -18.23
CA ARG A 253 6.74 5.63 -18.92
C ARG A 253 5.21 5.59 -18.83
N PHE A 254 4.56 6.74 -18.69
CA PHE A 254 3.11 6.81 -18.62
C PHE A 254 2.51 6.98 -20.02
N ASP A 255 1.91 5.91 -20.54
CA ASP A 255 1.33 5.86 -21.89
C ASP A 255 0.23 6.92 -22.10
N ASN A 256 -0.51 7.29 -21.05
CA ASN A 256 -1.62 8.24 -21.09
C ASN A 256 -1.20 9.68 -20.73
N GLY A 257 0.05 10.06 -21.02
CA GLY A 257 0.56 11.41 -20.80
C GLY A 257 1.36 11.57 -19.51
N TYR A 258 0.76 12.18 -18.47
CA TYR A 258 1.44 12.46 -17.21
C TYR A 258 0.72 11.87 -16.00
N ARG A 259 1.43 11.81 -14.88
CA ARG A 259 0.93 11.48 -13.55
C ARG A 259 1.46 12.47 -12.53
N TYR A 260 0.80 12.54 -11.39
CA TYR A 260 1.29 13.26 -10.21
C TYR A 260 1.92 12.26 -9.26
N VAL A 261 3.19 12.43 -8.91
CA VAL A 261 3.94 11.41 -8.16
C VAL A 261 4.67 11.97 -6.96
N LYS A 262 4.90 11.12 -5.96
CA LYS A 262 5.87 11.36 -4.90
C LYS A 262 6.69 10.11 -4.63
N ALA A 263 8.01 10.25 -4.54
CA ALA A 263 8.87 9.17 -4.08
C ALA A 263 8.64 8.91 -2.58
N VAL A 264 8.52 7.65 -2.17
CA VAL A 264 8.18 7.31 -0.77
C VAL A 264 9.16 7.89 0.24
N GLY A 265 10.47 7.93 -0.06
CA GLY A 265 11.47 8.50 0.84
C GLY A 265 11.42 10.02 0.97
N GLN A 266 10.52 10.69 0.25
CA GLN A 266 10.25 12.13 0.35
C GLN A 266 8.88 12.44 0.95
N MET A 267 8.12 11.42 1.36
CA MET A 267 6.81 11.59 1.99
C MET A 267 6.96 11.89 3.48
N HIS A 268 5.95 12.54 4.05
CA HIS A 268 5.83 12.74 5.49
C HIS A 268 5.56 11.41 6.18
N ASN A 269 6.37 11.06 7.18
CA ASN A 269 6.22 9.78 7.88
C ASN A 269 6.78 9.78 9.32
N SER A 270 7.27 10.91 9.82
CA SER A 270 7.70 11.03 11.22
C SER A 270 6.50 10.90 12.16
N ASN A 271 6.74 10.57 13.43
CA ASN A 271 5.65 10.52 14.42
C ASN A 271 4.96 11.88 14.57
N ASP A 272 5.70 12.97 14.43
CA ASP A 272 5.16 14.32 14.56
C ASP A 272 4.34 14.71 13.32
N ASP A 273 4.78 14.32 12.12
CA ASP A 273 4.01 14.50 10.88
C ASP A 273 2.62 13.86 11.02
N TRP A 274 2.57 12.63 11.54
CA TRP A 274 1.32 11.91 11.74
C TRP A 274 0.45 12.53 12.84
N LYS A 275 1.03 12.98 13.95
CA LYS A 275 0.27 13.70 14.99
C LYS A 275 -0.38 14.97 14.41
N ASP A 276 0.35 15.68 13.56
CA ASP A 276 -0.15 16.92 12.96
C ASP A 276 -1.21 16.66 11.88
N LEU A 277 -1.06 15.61 11.08
CA LEU A 277 -2.10 15.14 10.17
C LEU A 277 -3.39 14.81 10.94
N VAL A 278 -3.26 14.00 11.98
CA VAL A 278 -4.40 13.49 12.74
C VAL A 278 -5.16 14.60 13.47
N LYS A 279 -4.49 15.66 13.92
CA LYS A 279 -5.15 16.87 14.47
C LYS A 279 -6.00 17.62 13.43
N LYS A 280 -5.70 17.47 12.14
CA LYS A 280 -6.40 18.15 11.04
C LYS A 280 -7.57 17.34 10.48
N LEU A 281 -7.64 16.03 10.73
CA LEU A 281 -8.81 15.20 10.43
C LEU A 281 -10.03 15.74 11.20
#